data_AF-A0A0F9F3B1-F1
#
_entry.id   AF-A0A0F9F3B1-F1
#
_cell.length_a   1.000
_cell.length_b   1.000
_cell.length_c   1.000
_cell.angle_alpha   90.00
_cell.angle_beta   90.00
_cell.angle_gamma   90.00
#
_symmetry.space_group_name_H-M   'P 1'
#
loop_
_entity.id
_entity.type
_entity.pdbx_description
1 polymer ?
#
loop_
_entity_poly.entity_id
_entity_poly.type
_entity_poly.pdbx_seq_one_letter_code
_entity_poly.pdbx_strand_id
1 'polypeptide(L)'
;MKRYTEAIHAQRVKKMLEKKEPCKGTCPAKKRYGFSKDFITGHRWDATPPACSICRGFVGHNDDVFCPCPGFGPEEAIRRTWLALEAKGYI
;
A
#
# COMPACT_ATOMS: atom_id res chain seq x y z
N MET A 1 21.96 2.05 -1.67
CA MET A 1 20.51 2.36 -1.74
C MET A 1 19.78 1.29 -0.91
N LYS A 2 18.98 1.64 0.12
CA LYS A 2 18.28 0.62 0.94
C LYS A 2 17.24 -0.10 0.07
N ARG A 3 17.32 -1.43 -0.05
CA ARG A 3 16.35 -2.24 -0.80
C ARG A 3 14.98 -2.12 -0.12
N TYR A 4 13.95 -1.81 -0.90
CA TYR A 4 12.59 -1.80 -0.40
C TYR A 4 12.09 -3.23 -0.25
N THR A 5 11.62 -3.61 0.93
CA THR A 5 11.13 -4.96 1.25
C THR A 5 9.68 -4.92 1.69
N GLU A 6 9.00 -6.06 1.65
CA GLU A 6 7.62 -6.20 2.18
C GLU A 6 7.52 -5.75 3.64
N ALA A 7 8.49 -6.12 4.49
CA ALA A 7 8.53 -5.71 5.88
C ALA A 7 8.63 -4.17 6.06
N ILE A 8 9.46 -3.51 5.24
CA ILE A 8 9.54 -2.03 5.25
C ILE A 8 8.21 -1.42 4.79
N HIS A 9 7.55 -2.03 3.81
CA HIS A 9 6.23 -1.59 3.35
C HIS A 9 5.18 -1.75 4.46
N ALA A 10 5.11 -2.92 5.08
CA ALA A 10 4.20 -3.24 6.18
C ALA A 10 4.33 -2.25 7.35
N GLN A 11 5.55 -1.95 7.80
CA GLN A 11 5.79 -0.96 8.86
C GLN A 11 5.27 0.44 8.49
N ARG A 12 5.36 0.83 7.22
CA ARG A 12 4.87 2.14 6.76
C ARG A 12 3.37 2.17 6.56
N VAL A 13 2.80 1.07 6.10
CA VAL A 13 1.36 0.88 6.01
C VAL A 13 0.76 0.97 7.41
N LYS A 14 1.32 0.28 8.41
CA LYS A 14 0.89 0.41 9.82
C LYS A 14 0.84 1.88 10.26
N LYS A 15 1.93 2.63 10.07
CA LYS A 15 2.00 4.07 10.38
C LYS A 15 1.02 4.94 9.59
N MET A 16 0.58 4.48 8.41
CA MET A 16 -0.44 5.15 7.61
C MET A 16 -1.83 4.86 8.16
N LEU A 17 -2.11 3.61 8.54
CA LEU A 17 -3.38 3.17 9.14
C LEU A 17 -3.65 3.82 10.51
N GLU A 18 -2.61 4.15 11.27
CA GLU A 18 -2.69 4.85 12.55
C GLU A 18 -3.05 6.35 12.43
N LYS A 19 -3.14 6.90 11.21
CA LYS A 19 -3.51 8.30 10.99
C LYS A 19 -5.02 8.50 11.07
N LYS A 20 -5.44 9.74 11.34
CA LYS A 20 -6.86 10.14 11.33
C LYS A 20 -7.56 9.85 10.00
N GLU A 21 -6.84 9.95 8.88
CA GLU A 21 -7.38 9.73 7.53
C GLU A 21 -6.42 8.89 6.66
N PRO A 22 -6.35 7.55 6.87
CA PRO A 22 -5.37 6.68 6.21
C PRO A 22 -5.47 6.67 4.68
N CYS A 23 -6.70 6.80 4.18
CA CYS A 23 -7.01 6.74 2.75
C CYS A 23 -6.87 8.08 2.01
N LYS A 24 -6.61 9.19 2.70
CA LYS A 24 -6.34 10.50 2.07
C LYS A 24 -4.83 10.79 1.90
N GLY A 25 -3.97 9.85 2.30
CA GLY A 25 -2.52 10.02 2.32
C GLY A 25 -1.80 9.57 1.05
N THR A 26 -0.57 10.05 0.87
CA THR A 26 0.35 9.58 -0.16
C THR A 26 0.75 8.12 0.07
N CYS A 27 0.97 7.37 -1.03
CA CYS A 27 1.49 6.01 -1.01
C CYS A 27 2.69 5.83 -0.05
N PRO A 28 2.68 4.80 0.84
CA PRO A 28 3.74 4.56 1.82
C PRO A 28 5.09 4.21 1.19
N ALA A 29 5.11 3.84 -0.09
CA ALA A 29 6.32 3.49 -0.80
C ALA A 29 7.27 4.68 -0.98
N LYS A 30 6.76 5.92 -1.19
CA LYS A 30 7.49 7.20 -1.40
C LYS A 30 8.65 7.17 -2.43
N LYS A 31 8.85 8.26 -3.17
CA LYS A 31 9.76 8.38 -4.34
C LYS A 31 11.24 8.04 -4.09
N ARG A 32 11.66 7.93 -2.82
CA ARG A 32 13.07 7.82 -2.40
C ARG A 32 13.63 6.38 -2.38
N TYR A 33 12.79 5.38 -2.60
CA TYR A 33 13.23 3.98 -2.71
C TYR A 33 13.16 3.60 -4.18
N GLY A 34 14.32 3.39 -4.80
CA GLY A 34 14.38 2.93 -6.19
C GLY A 34 13.65 1.61 -6.29
N PHE A 35 12.58 1.57 -7.08
CA PHE A 35 11.88 0.34 -7.39
C PHE A 35 12.60 -0.36 -8.55
N SER A 36 12.57 -1.69 -8.58
CA SER A 36 13.04 -2.44 -9.75
C SER A 36 12.22 -2.04 -10.98
N LYS A 37 12.78 -2.22 -12.18
CA LYS A 37 12.18 -1.81 -13.46
C LYS A 37 10.75 -2.35 -13.68
N ASP A 38 10.36 -3.39 -12.96
CA ASP A 38 9.03 -4.04 -13.02
C ASP A 38 7.90 -3.24 -12.35
N PHE A 39 8.21 -2.13 -11.67
CA PHE A 39 7.28 -1.32 -10.88
C PHE A 39 7.03 0.08 -11.46
N ILE A 40 7.43 0.34 -12.71
CA ILE A 40 7.42 1.67 -13.32
C ILE A 40 6.15 1.86 -14.16
N THR A 41 5.11 2.43 -13.56
CA THR A 41 4.11 3.20 -14.30
C THR A 41 3.99 4.58 -13.67
N GLY A 42 4.07 5.62 -14.50
CA GLY A 42 4.28 7.03 -14.11
C GLY A 42 3.20 7.64 -13.20
N HIS A 43 2.10 6.93 -12.97
CA HIS A 43 0.91 7.39 -12.23
C HIS A 43 0.97 7.15 -10.71
N ARG A 44 2.09 6.62 -10.19
CA ARG A 44 2.17 6.16 -8.79
C ARG A 44 2.33 7.25 -7.72
N TRP A 45 2.53 8.50 -8.16
CA TRP A 45 2.54 9.69 -7.30
C TRP A 45 1.29 10.55 -7.48
N ASP A 46 0.38 10.15 -8.37
CA ASP A 46 -0.90 10.82 -8.53
C ASP A 46 -1.76 10.58 -7.28
N ALA A 47 -2.83 11.36 -7.11
CA ALA A 47 -3.71 11.27 -5.95
C ALA A 47 -4.28 9.85 -5.72
N THR A 48 -4.36 9.04 -6.79
CA THR A 48 -4.86 7.66 -6.78
C THR A 48 -3.94 6.74 -7.59
N PRO A 49 -2.81 6.31 -7.02
CA PRO A 49 -1.88 5.43 -7.73
C PRO A 49 -2.43 4.00 -7.83
N PRO A 50 -2.06 3.23 -8.87
CA PRO A 50 -2.42 1.81 -8.95
C PRO A 50 -1.85 1.02 -7.77
N ALA A 51 -2.56 -0.01 -7.30
CA ALA A 51 -2.11 -0.84 -6.20
C ALA A 51 -0.79 -1.57 -6.54
N CYS A 52 0.23 -1.40 -5.69
CA CYS A 52 1.47 -2.16 -5.82
C CYS A 52 1.25 -3.63 -5.42
N SER A 53 2.11 -4.55 -5.88
CA SER A 53 1.95 -5.99 -5.61
C SER A 53 1.88 -6.33 -4.11
N ILE A 54 2.56 -5.57 -3.25
CA ILE A 54 2.48 -5.75 -1.79
C ILE A 54 1.08 -5.40 -1.29
N CYS A 55 0.52 -4.24 -1.69
CA CYS A 55 -0.85 -3.87 -1.33
C CYS A 55 -1.89 -4.86 -1.88
N ARG A 56 -1.67 -5.42 -3.09
CA ARG A 56 -2.54 -6.47 -3.63
C ARG A 56 -2.52 -7.71 -2.76
N GLY A 57 -1.33 -8.14 -2.35
CA GLY A 57 -1.15 -9.26 -1.42
C GLY A 57 -1.76 -9.02 -0.05
N PHE A 58 -1.86 -7.77 0.41
CA PHE A 58 -2.50 -7.44 1.67
C PHE A 58 -4.02 -7.37 1.55
N VAL A 59 -4.56 -6.73 0.50
CA VAL A 59 -6.00 -6.46 0.44
C VAL A 59 -6.78 -7.52 -0.36
N GLY A 60 -6.07 -8.45 -1.01
CA GLY A 60 -6.68 -9.45 -1.90
C GLY A 60 -7.35 -8.77 -3.11
N HIS A 61 -6.77 -7.66 -3.57
CA HIS A 61 -7.30 -6.89 -4.69
C HIS A 61 -6.54 -7.24 -5.96
N ASN A 62 -7.23 -7.81 -6.94
CA ASN A 62 -6.67 -8.13 -8.26
C ASN A 62 -6.86 -7.00 -9.28
N ASP A 63 -7.49 -5.89 -8.89
CA ASP A 63 -7.65 -4.76 -9.78
C ASP A 63 -6.35 -3.93 -9.82
N ASP A 64 -5.79 -3.82 -11.02
CA ASP A 64 -4.54 -3.10 -11.29
C ASP A 64 -4.73 -1.58 -11.31
N VAL A 65 -5.98 -1.11 -11.31
CA VAL A 65 -6.28 0.27 -11.71
C VAL A 65 -6.21 1.25 -10.54
N PHE A 66 -6.56 0.85 -9.31
CA PHE A 66 -6.69 1.78 -8.18
C PHE A 66 -6.04 1.31 -6.87
N CYS A 67 -5.71 2.28 -6.01
CA CYS A 67 -5.42 2.05 -4.61
C CYS A 67 -6.65 1.35 -3.96
N PRO A 68 -6.46 0.45 -2.97
CA PRO A 68 -7.59 -0.31 -2.44
C PRO A 68 -8.68 0.54 -1.77
N CYS A 69 -8.33 1.74 -1.29
CA CYS A 69 -9.28 2.65 -0.64
C CYS A 69 -10.42 3.10 -1.59
N PRO A 70 -10.16 3.60 -2.82
CA PRO A 70 -11.21 3.82 -3.82
C PRO A 70 -12.02 2.59 -4.20
N GLY A 71 -11.40 1.40 -4.27
CA GLY A 71 -12.07 0.18 -4.74
C GLY A 71 -13.01 -0.45 -3.72
N PHE A 72 -12.61 -0.53 -2.46
CA PHE A 72 -13.41 -1.16 -1.38
C PHE A 72 -14.14 -0.17 -0.48
N GLY A 73 -13.78 1.11 -0.56
CA GLY A 73 -14.10 2.09 0.47
C GLY A 73 -13.07 2.09 1.61
N PRO A 74 -12.94 3.21 2.36
CA PRO A 74 -11.90 3.36 3.37
C PRO A 74 -11.93 2.30 4.48
N GLU A 75 -13.11 1.99 5.02
CA GLU A 75 -13.26 1.07 6.15
C GLU A 75 -12.84 -0.35 5.79
N GLU A 76 -13.34 -0.89 4.68
CA GLU A 76 -13.03 -2.26 4.25
C GLU A 76 -11.56 -2.38 3.80
N ALA A 77 -11.01 -1.36 3.14
CA ALA A 77 -9.60 -1.33 2.79
C ALA A 77 -8.71 -1.36 4.05
N ILE A 78 -9.05 -0.56 5.07
CA ILE A 78 -8.32 -0.54 6.35
C ILE A 78 -8.43 -1.90 7.05
N ARG A 79 -9.64 -2.46 7.16
CA ARG A 79 -9.89 -3.75 7.82
C ARG A 79 -9.08 -4.88 7.20
N ARG A 80 -9.15 -5.04 5.88
CA ARG A 80 -8.39 -6.06 5.14
C ARG A 80 -6.89 -5.90 5.29
N THR A 81 -6.42 -4.65 5.26
CA THR A 81 -4.99 -4.36 5.43
C THR A 81 -4.52 -4.75 6.83
N TRP A 82 -5.29 -4.45 7.89
CA TRP A 82 -4.98 -4.89 9.25
C TRP A 82 -4.93 -6.42 9.37
N LEU A 83 -5.95 -7.12 8.88
CA LEU A 83 -5.99 -8.59 8.89
C LEU A 83 -4.79 -9.21 8.19
N ALA A 84 -4.36 -8.66 7.06
CA ALA A 84 -3.21 -9.19 6.33
C ALA A 84 -1.88 -8.90 7.02
N LEU A 85 -1.76 -7.76 7.70
CA LEU A 85 -0.59 -7.47 8.54
C LEU A 85 -0.50 -8.47 9.70
N GLU A 86 -1.62 -8.79 10.34
CA GLU A 86 -1.71 -9.76 11.45
C GLU A 86 -1.38 -11.18 10.96
N ALA A 87 -2.03 -11.64 9.88
CA ALA A 87 -1.80 -12.97 9.31
C ALA A 87 -0.35 -13.20 8.85
N LYS A 88 0.37 -12.12 8.50
CA LYS A 88 1.78 -12.15 8.11
C LYS A 88 2.76 -11.90 9.27
N GLY A 89 2.26 -11.66 10.50
CA GLY A 89 3.09 -11.43 11.69
C GLY A 89 3.83 -10.09 11.69
N TYR A 90 3.30 -9.07 11.02
CA TYR A 90 3.88 -7.72 11.01
C TYR A 90 3.39 -6.82 12.14
N ILE A 91 2.35 -7.26 12.85
CA ILE A 91 1.73 -6.61 14.00
C ILE A 91 1.37 -7.64 15.05
#